data_AF-A0A1Y0ELJ6-F1
#
_entry.id   AF-A0A1Y0ELJ6-F1
#
_cell.length_a   1.000
_cell.length_b   1.000
_cell.length_c   1.000
_cell.angle_alpha   90.00
_cell.angle_beta   90.00
_cell.angle_gamma   90.00
#
_symmetry.space_group_name_H-M   'P 1'
#
loop_
_entity.id
_entity.type
_entity.pdbx_description
1 polymer ?
#
loop_
_entity_poly.entity_id
_entity_poly.type
_entity_poly.pdbx_seq_one_letter_code
_entity_poly.pdbx_strand_id
1 'polypeptide(L)'
;MASASHPPQARWAPAPPKTNTDQEHIMSKRWIAAGAMLASLLTAPLALAESVTVSFQGPGGHSNGNYGRTSAVHAAARAITKMAETMDAASYTVSGFGGGNSVNSIASDAVFKVDLKGDAVAGRQALTAAVAAGVQAENDFRGVKPGDLTGGVPAAISYVISP
;
A
#
# COMPACT_ATOMS: atom_id res chain seq x y z
N MET A 1 51.44 69.77 7.70
CA MET A 1 50.70 68.67 7.02
C MET A 1 51.68 67.52 6.91
N ALA A 2 51.50 66.30 7.43
CA ALA A 2 50.34 65.61 7.95
C ALA A 2 50.76 64.62 9.06
N SER A 3 49.75 64.23 9.84
CA SER A 3 49.70 63.20 10.87
C SER A 3 50.15 61.80 10.38
N ALA A 4 50.83 61.04 11.26
CA ALA A 4 50.83 59.58 11.24
C ALA A 4 51.23 59.01 12.63
N SER A 5 50.24 58.87 13.53
CA SER A 5 50.36 58.09 14.75
C SER A 5 50.41 56.59 14.41
N HIS A 6 51.53 55.93 14.68
CA HIS A 6 51.63 54.46 14.62
C HIS A 6 51.01 53.84 15.89
N PRO A 7 50.14 52.81 15.79
CA PRO A 7 49.65 52.10 16.96
C PRO A 7 50.75 51.18 17.56
N PRO A 8 50.71 50.90 18.88
CA PRO A 8 51.66 50.01 19.51
C PRO A 8 51.47 48.57 19.05
N GLN A 9 52.58 47.91 18.71
CA GLN A 9 52.64 46.49 18.34
C GLN A 9 52.21 45.63 19.54
N ALA A 10 51.10 44.90 19.41
CA ALA A 10 50.65 43.95 20.42
C ALA A 10 51.63 42.76 20.48
N ARG A 11 52.29 42.62 21.62
CA ARG A 11 53.24 41.54 21.91
C ARG A 11 52.46 40.22 22.04
N TRP A 12 52.60 39.35 21.04
CA TRP A 12 52.02 38.00 21.00
C TRP A 12 52.49 37.18 22.21
N ALA A 13 51.54 36.78 23.07
CA ALA A 13 51.78 35.77 24.11
C ALA A 13 51.27 34.41 23.57
N PRO A 14 52.04 33.31 23.71
CA PRO A 14 51.57 32.00 23.29
C PRO A 14 50.36 31.58 24.15
N ALA A 15 49.33 31.04 23.50
CA ALA A 15 48.17 30.50 24.18
C ALA A 15 48.59 29.42 25.19
N PRO A 16 47.95 29.36 26.38
CA PRO A 16 48.29 28.36 27.39
C PRO A 16 48.04 26.94 26.87
N PRO A 17 48.84 25.94 27.28
CA PRO A 17 48.60 24.56 26.90
C PRO A 17 47.24 24.11 27.45
N LYS A 18 46.43 23.48 26.59
CA LYS A 18 45.13 22.95 27.00
C LYS A 18 45.34 21.90 28.09
N THR A 19 44.54 21.99 29.15
CA THR A 19 44.64 21.07 30.28
C THR A 19 44.01 19.72 29.93
N ASN A 20 44.39 18.65 30.64
CA ASN A 20 43.82 17.31 30.42
C ASN A 20 42.30 17.31 30.62
N THR A 21 41.79 18.15 31.52
CA THR A 21 40.36 18.35 31.80
C THR A 21 39.59 18.94 30.61
N ASP A 22 40.21 19.83 29.82
CA ASP A 22 39.61 20.37 28.59
C ASP A 22 39.50 19.31 27.48
N GLN A 23 40.45 18.37 27.44
CA GLN A 23 40.43 17.25 26.49
C GLN A 23 39.38 16.20 26.87
N GLU A 24 39.25 15.88 28.17
CA GLU A 24 38.23 14.96 28.67
C GLU A 24 36.80 15.48 28.45
N HIS A 25 36.59 16.79 28.61
CA HIS A 25 35.27 17.39 28.38
C HIS A 25 34.87 17.40 26.89
N ILE A 26 35.85 17.52 25.99
CA ILE A 26 35.66 17.42 24.53
C ILE A 26 35.44 15.96 24.10
N MET A 27 36.13 15.00 24.72
CA MET A 27 35.90 13.58 24.46
C MET A 27 34.52 13.13 24.94
N SER A 28 34.10 13.48 26.15
CA SER A 28 32.80 13.07 26.73
C SER A 28 31.59 13.52 25.88
N LYS A 29 31.64 14.71 25.26
CA LYS A 29 30.56 15.21 24.40
C LYS A 29 30.42 14.50 23.04
N ARG A 30 31.46 13.79 22.58
CA ARG A 30 31.41 13.04 21.30
C ARG A 30 30.83 11.64 21.46
N TRP A 31 30.88 11.06 22.66
CA TRP A 31 30.31 9.73 22.92
C TRP A 31 28.79 9.75 23.16
N ILE A 32 28.23 10.86 23.64
CA ILE A 32 26.77 10.98 23.85
C ILE A 32 26.00 11.06 22.51
N ALA A 33 26.61 11.58 21.44
CA ALA A 33 25.99 11.61 20.12
C ALA A 33 26.02 10.26 19.38
N ALA A 34 26.95 9.35 19.74
CA ALA A 34 27.06 8.03 19.11
C ALA A 34 26.10 7.00 19.75
N GLY A 35 25.75 7.16 21.02
CA GLY A 35 24.82 6.25 21.72
C GLY A 35 23.33 6.45 21.38
N ALA A 36 22.95 7.63 20.88
CA ALA A 36 21.54 7.94 20.58
C ALA A 36 21.10 7.47 19.18
N MET A 37 22.03 7.16 18.27
CA MET A 37 21.69 6.78 16.89
C MET A 37 21.37 5.28 16.71
N LEU A 38 21.67 4.44 17.69
CA LEU A 38 21.45 2.98 17.60
C LEU A 38 20.13 2.51 18.22
N ALA A 39 19.40 3.38 18.93
CA ALA A 39 18.15 3.03 19.63
C ALA A 39 16.87 3.40 18.87
N SER A 40 16.96 4.02 17.69
CA SER A 40 15.78 4.44 16.90
C SER A 40 15.38 3.44 15.79
N LEU A 41 16.00 2.26 15.74
CA LEU A 41 15.88 1.31 14.61
C LEU A 41 14.96 0.10 14.86
N LEU A 42 14.21 0.05 15.96
CA LEU A 42 13.46 -1.15 16.35
C LEU A 42 11.95 -0.96 16.57
N THR A 43 11.37 0.18 16.21
CA THR A 43 9.91 0.40 16.23
C THR A 43 9.31 0.46 14.83
N ALA A 44 9.78 -0.34 13.89
CA ALA A 44 8.93 -0.76 12.79
C ALA A 44 8.03 -1.88 13.34
N PRO A 45 6.70 -1.72 13.42
CA PRO A 45 5.84 -2.85 13.72
C PRO A 45 6.20 -3.96 12.74
N LEU A 46 6.35 -5.19 13.26
CA LEU A 46 6.56 -6.36 12.42
C LEU A 46 5.38 -6.40 11.45
N ALA A 47 5.60 -5.95 10.22
CA ALA A 47 4.59 -5.93 9.18
C ALA A 47 4.30 -7.39 8.84
N LEU A 48 3.35 -8.00 9.55
CA LEU A 48 2.87 -9.32 9.23
C LEU A 48 2.23 -9.21 7.85
N ALA A 49 2.90 -9.81 6.86
CA ALA A 49 2.32 -9.95 5.54
C ALA A 49 1.07 -10.83 5.68
N GLU A 50 -0.07 -10.32 5.23
CA GLU A 50 -1.33 -11.07 5.26
C GLU A 50 -1.71 -11.43 3.82
N SER A 51 -1.64 -12.72 3.51
CA SER A 51 -2.13 -13.26 2.24
C SER A 51 -3.63 -13.51 2.36
N VAL A 52 -4.38 -13.13 1.32
CA VAL A 52 -5.81 -13.42 1.21
C VAL A 52 -6.22 -13.81 -0.18
N THR A 53 -7.34 -14.50 -0.27
CA THR A 53 -8.01 -14.85 -1.51
C THR A 53 -9.30 -14.04 -1.65
N VAL A 54 -9.47 -13.39 -2.80
CA VAL A 54 -10.70 -12.70 -3.19
C VAL A 54 -11.39 -13.54 -4.25
N SER A 55 -12.59 -14.02 -3.95
CA SER A 55 -13.40 -14.85 -4.85
C SER A 55 -14.65 -14.10 -5.28
N PHE A 56 -15.04 -14.25 -6.53
CA PHE A 56 -16.19 -13.59 -7.15
C PHE A 56 -17.15 -14.65 -7.70
N GLN A 57 -18.43 -14.38 -7.58
CA GLN A 57 -19.49 -15.22 -8.13
C GLN A 57 -20.52 -14.38 -8.88
N GLY A 58 -20.95 -14.88 -10.03
CA GLY A 58 -21.92 -14.26 -10.91
C GLY A 58 -22.81 -15.29 -11.60
N PRO A 59 -23.81 -14.84 -12.37
CA PRO A 59 -24.83 -15.71 -12.94
C PRO A 59 -24.32 -16.64 -14.06
N GLY A 60 -23.21 -16.27 -14.70
CA GLY A 60 -22.67 -16.98 -15.86
C GLY A 60 -23.66 -17.18 -17.01
N GLY A 61 -23.44 -18.22 -17.79
CA GLY A 61 -24.32 -18.68 -18.88
C GLY A 61 -23.71 -18.58 -20.27
N HIS A 62 -24.42 -19.08 -21.27
CA HIS A 62 -23.97 -19.07 -22.66
C HIS A 62 -23.80 -17.63 -23.16
N SER A 63 -22.62 -17.29 -23.72
CA SER A 63 -22.25 -15.92 -24.12
C SER A 63 -23.22 -15.28 -25.12
N ASN A 64 -23.60 -15.99 -26.18
CA ASN A 64 -24.53 -15.49 -27.20
C ASN A 64 -25.95 -15.24 -26.68
N GLY A 65 -26.52 -16.20 -25.95
CA GLY A 65 -27.92 -16.13 -25.50
C GLY A 65 -28.12 -15.25 -24.26
N ASN A 66 -27.07 -14.98 -23.50
CA ASN A 66 -27.12 -14.21 -22.26
C ASN A 66 -26.30 -12.91 -22.33
N TYR A 67 -26.12 -12.38 -23.54
CA TYR A 67 -25.39 -11.13 -23.73
C TYR A 67 -25.93 -10.03 -22.81
N GLY A 68 -25.01 -9.26 -22.21
CA GLY A 68 -25.37 -8.20 -21.27
C GLY A 68 -25.42 -8.61 -19.80
N ARG A 69 -25.29 -9.90 -19.46
CA ARG A 69 -25.07 -10.31 -18.05
C ARG A 69 -23.70 -9.85 -17.54
N THR A 70 -23.62 -9.71 -16.22
CA THR A 70 -22.37 -9.45 -15.49
C THR A 70 -21.42 -10.64 -15.59
N SER A 71 -20.13 -10.34 -15.65
CA SER A 71 -19.06 -11.34 -15.68
C SER A 71 -18.20 -11.24 -14.42
N ALA A 72 -18.00 -12.35 -13.72
CA ALA A 72 -17.17 -12.39 -12.51
C ALA A 72 -15.72 -11.98 -12.80
N VAL A 73 -15.16 -12.41 -13.93
CA VAL A 73 -13.79 -12.04 -14.36
C VAL A 73 -13.68 -10.54 -14.64
N HIS A 74 -14.72 -9.91 -15.21
CA HIS A 74 -14.71 -8.46 -15.42
C HIS A 74 -14.77 -7.70 -14.10
N ALA A 75 -15.63 -8.11 -13.16
CA ALA A 75 -15.69 -7.51 -11.84
C ALA A 75 -14.36 -7.63 -11.09
N ALA A 76 -13.71 -8.80 -11.16
CA ALA A 76 -12.41 -9.03 -10.56
C ALA A 76 -11.31 -8.16 -11.20
N ALA A 77 -11.29 -8.03 -12.53
CA ALA A 77 -10.36 -7.13 -13.22
C ALA A 77 -10.57 -5.67 -12.81
N ARG A 78 -11.82 -5.20 -12.74
CA ARG A 78 -12.16 -3.85 -12.26
C ARG A 78 -11.72 -3.63 -10.81
N ALA A 79 -11.86 -4.64 -9.95
CA ALA A 79 -11.37 -4.57 -8.58
C ALA A 79 -9.84 -4.39 -8.52
N ILE A 80 -9.09 -5.15 -9.30
CA ILE A 80 -7.61 -5.02 -9.38
C ILE A 80 -7.22 -3.65 -9.91
N THR A 81 -7.90 -3.16 -10.96
CA THR A 81 -7.69 -1.79 -11.46
C THR A 81 -7.97 -0.77 -10.37
N LYS A 82 -9.05 -0.95 -9.59
CA LYS A 82 -9.40 -0.03 -8.52
C LYS A 82 -8.36 -0.01 -7.41
N MET A 83 -7.83 -1.17 -7.04
CA MET A 83 -6.72 -1.27 -6.09
C MET A 83 -5.52 -0.44 -6.57
N ALA A 84 -5.15 -0.55 -7.85
CA ALA A 84 -4.04 0.21 -8.43
C ALA A 84 -4.26 1.73 -8.45
N GLU A 85 -5.51 2.19 -8.49
CA GLU A 85 -5.86 3.61 -8.42
C GLU A 85 -5.87 4.16 -6.99
N THR A 86 -6.24 3.35 -6.00
CA THR A 86 -6.58 3.84 -4.66
C THR A 86 -5.61 3.42 -3.56
N MET A 87 -4.82 2.37 -3.77
CA MET A 87 -3.87 1.85 -2.78
C MET A 87 -2.44 2.21 -3.18
N ASP A 88 -1.55 2.30 -2.20
CA ASP A 88 -0.12 2.42 -2.47
C ASP A 88 0.40 1.13 -3.12
N ALA A 89 1.07 1.23 -4.27
CA ALA A 89 1.62 0.08 -4.98
C ALA A 89 2.67 -0.70 -4.15
N ALA A 90 3.30 -0.06 -3.16
CA ALA A 90 4.20 -0.73 -2.23
C ALA A 90 3.46 -1.55 -1.16
N SER A 91 2.16 -1.31 -0.92
CA SER A 91 1.41 -1.93 0.18
C SER A 91 0.77 -3.27 -0.15
N TYR A 92 0.86 -3.74 -1.40
CA TYR A 92 0.28 -5.04 -1.79
C TYR A 92 1.01 -5.71 -2.97
N THR A 93 0.70 -6.98 -3.20
CA THR A 93 0.99 -7.71 -4.44
C THR A 93 -0.26 -8.49 -4.85
N VAL A 94 -0.64 -8.48 -6.13
CA VAL A 94 -1.71 -9.33 -6.65
C VAL A 94 -1.11 -10.52 -7.38
N SER A 95 -1.63 -11.72 -7.11
CA SER A 95 -1.21 -12.96 -7.76
C SER A 95 -2.39 -13.91 -7.99
N GLY A 96 -2.18 -15.00 -8.72
CA GLY A 96 -3.19 -16.06 -8.87
C GLY A 96 -4.52 -15.61 -9.48
N PHE A 97 -4.50 -14.64 -10.39
CA PHE A 97 -5.71 -14.17 -11.08
C PHE A 97 -6.19 -15.22 -12.08
N GLY A 98 -7.46 -15.63 -11.97
CA GLY A 98 -8.08 -16.61 -12.84
C GLY A 98 -9.60 -16.59 -12.75
N GLY A 99 -10.25 -17.37 -13.61
CA GLY A 99 -11.71 -17.50 -13.64
C GLY A 99 -12.25 -17.84 -15.02
N GLY A 100 -13.53 -18.17 -15.07
CA GLY A 100 -14.25 -18.53 -16.29
C GLY A 100 -14.28 -20.03 -16.55
N ASN A 101 -15.38 -20.49 -17.14
CA ASN A 101 -15.69 -21.91 -17.27
C ASN A 101 -15.38 -22.47 -18.67
N SER A 102 -15.62 -21.68 -19.71
CA SER A 102 -15.49 -22.05 -21.12
C SER A 102 -15.35 -20.79 -21.98
N VAL A 103 -14.68 -20.91 -23.13
CA VAL A 103 -14.52 -19.81 -24.10
C VAL A 103 -15.86 -19.24 -24.60
N ASN A 104 -16.94 -20.02 -24.54
CA ASN A 104 -18.26 -19.60 -25.02
C ASN A 104 -19.25 -19.31 -23.89
N SER A 105 -18.73 -18.99 -22.70
CA SER A 105 -19.54 -18.72 -21.51
C SER A 105 -19.15 -17.40 -20.87
N ILE A 106 -20.14 -16.71 -20.32
CA ILE A 106 -19.94 -15.61 -19.37
C ILE A 106 -19.40 -16.24 -18.08
N ALA A 107 -18.31 -15.67 -17.55
CA ALA A 107 -17.65 -16.23 -16.38
C ALA A 107 -18.56 -16.15 -15.15
N SER A 108 -18.91 -17.30 -14.58
CA SER A 108 -19.61 -17.36 -13.29
C SER A 108 -18.67 -17.12 -12.12
N ASP A 109 -17.39 -17.46 -12.26
CA ASP A 109 -16.41 -17.35 -11.18
C ASP A 109 -15.16 -16.56 -11.61
N ALA A 110 -14.53 -15.95 -10.60
CA ALA A 110 -13.17 -15.44 -10.71
C ALA A 110 -12.51 -15.42 -9.33
N VAL A 111 -11.19 -15.40 -9.34
CA VAL A 111 -10.37 -15.37 -8.13
C VAL A 111 -9.10 -14.56 -8.37
N PHE A 112 -8.62 -13.89 -7.34
CA PHE A 112 -7.21 -13.49 -7.23
C PHE A 112 -6.76 -13.55 -5.77
N LYS A 113 -5.45 -13.58 -5.57
CA LYS A 113 -4.81 -13.48 -4.27
C LYS A 113 -4.18 -12.12 -4.08
N VAL A 114 -4.17 -11.64 -2.85
CA VAL A 114 -3.52 -10.39 -2.45
C VAL A 114 -2.63 -10.65 -1.25
N ASP A 115 -1.35 -10.31 -1.38
CA ASP A 115 -0.42 -10.25 -0.26
C ASP A 115 -0.35 -8.80 0.21
N LEU A 116 -0.93 -8.50 1.37
CA LEU A 116 -0.89 -7.17 1.98
C LEU A 116 0.39 -7.00 2.79
N LYS A 117 1.01 -5.83 2.70
CA LYS A 117 2.25 -5.47 3.38
C LYS A 117 2.00 -4.26 4.30
N GLY A 118 2.66 -4.23 5.45
CA GLY A 118 2.53 -3.13 6.42
C GLY A 118 1.37 -3.33 7.38
N ASP A 119 0.50 -2.33 7.49
CA ASP A 119 -0.69 -2.38 8.35
C ASP A 119 -1.78 -3.25 7.69
N ALA A 120 -1.92 -4.47 8.21
CA ALA A 120 -2.89 -5.44 7.73
C ALA A 120 -4.35 -4.95 7.85
N VAL A 121 -4.69 -4.19 8.90
CA VAL A 121 -6.06 -3.70 9.12
C VAL A 121 -6.41 -2.63 8.08
N ALA A 122 -5.54 -1.64 7.91
CA ALA A 122 -5.73 -0.60 6.90
C ALA A 122 -5.74 -1.20 5.49
N GLY A 123 -4.82 -2.14 5.20
CA GLY A 123 -4.76 -2.86 3.94
C GLY A 123 -6.03 -3.65 3.64
N ARG A 124 -6.59 -4.34 4.63
CA ARG A 124 -7.86 -5.10 4.53
C ARG A 124 -9.03 -4.19 4.19
N GLN A 125 -9.13 -3.04 4.85
CA GLN A 125 -10.19 -2.06 4.60
C GLN A 125 -10.09 -1.48 3.20
N ALA A 126 -8.89 -1.07 2.77
CA ALA A 126 -8.65 -0.53 1.44
C ALA A 126 -8.93 -1.56 0.33
N LEU A 127 -8.48 -2.81 0.52
CA LEU A 127 -8.78 -3.91 -0.38
C LEU A 127 -10.31 -4.14 -0.49
N THR A 128 -11.00 -4.20 0.65
CA THR A 128 -12.46 -4.42 0.67
C THR A 128 -13.20 -3.32 -0.07
N ALA A 129 -12.81 -2.06 0.13
CA ALA A 129 -13.40 -0.92 -0.57
C ALA A 129 -13.16 -0.97 -2.08
N ALA A 130 -11.93 -1.29 -2.51
CA ALA A 130 -11.59 -1.42 -3.93
C ALA A 130 -12.34 -2.58 -4.61
N VAL A 131 -12.45 -3.72 -3.93
CA VAL A 131 -13.23 -4.88 -4.42
C VAL A 131 -14.70 -4.53 -4.55
N ALA A 132 -15.29 -3.92 -3.52
CA ALA A 132 -16.69 -3.48 -3.56
C ALA A 132 -16.96 -2.51 -4.73
N ALA A 133 -16.07 -1.53 -4.94
CA ALA A 133 -16.18 -0.58 -6.04
C ALA A 133 -16.03 -1.25 -7.42
N GLY A 134 -15.13 -2.23 -7.57
CA GLY A 134 -14.97 -2.98 -8.82
C GLY A 134 -16.20 -3.83 -9.16
N VAL A 135 -16.79 -4.48 -8.15
CA VAL A 135 -18.04 -5.23 -8.26
C VAL A 135 -19.20 -4.32 -8.64
N GLN A 136 -19.34 -3.19 -7.93
CA GLN A 136 -20.37 -2.21 -8.22
C GLN A 136 -20.25 -1.67 -9.66
N ALA A 137 -19.04 -1.37 -10.11
CA ALA A 137 -18.81 -0.88 -11.47
C ALA A 137 -19.22 -1.88 -12.57
N GLU A 138 -19.03 -3.19 -12.36
CA GLU A 138 -19.53 -4.19 -13.32
C GLU A 138 -21.07 -4.30 -13.27
N ASN A 139 -21.66 -4.31 -12.06
CA ASN A 139 -23.11 -4.36 -11.91
C ASN A 139 -23.77 -3.13 -12.57
N ASP A 140 -23.24 -1.93 -12.34
CA ASP A 140 -23.72 -0.68 -12.94
C ASP A 140 -23.55 -0.66 -14.45
N PHE A 141 -22.40 -1.13 -14.95
CA PHE A 141 -22.14 -1.25 -16.39
C PHE A 141 -23.17 -2.15 -17.09
N ARG A 142 -23.69 -3.16 -16.39
CA ARG A 142 -24.75 -4.04 -16.89
C ARG A 142 -26.17 -3.62 -16.49
N GLY A 143 -26.31 -2.52 -15.76
CA GLY A 143 -27.59 -2.01 -15.28
C GLY A 143 -28.30 -2.94 -14.30
N VAL A 144 -27.56 -3.80 -13.60
CA VAL A 144 -28.11 -4.75 -12.62
C VAL A 144 -28.44 -4.02 -11.32
N LYS A 145 -29.65 -4.21 -10.82
CA LYS A 145 -30.13 -3.66 -9.56
C LYS A 145 -30.13 -4.72 -8.46
N PRO A 146 -30.02 -4.31 -7.18
CA PRO A 146 -30.18 -5.24 -6.05
C PRO A 146 -31.51 -6.00 -6.15
N GLY A 147 -31.45 -7.33 -6.09
CA GLY A 147 -32.61 -8.21 -6.19
C GLY A 147 -32.95 -8.68 -7.61
N ASP A 148 -32.32 -8.14 -8.65
CA ASP A 148 -32.51 -8.63 -10.01
C ASP A 148 -32.07 -10.10 -10.12
N LEU A 149 -32.89 -10.88 -10.83
CA LEU A 149 -32.64 -12.29 -11.10
C LEU A 149 -32.45 -12.53 -12.58
N THR A 150 -31.63 -13.51 -12.92
CA THR A 150 -31.46 -13.98 -14.30
C THR A 150 -31.46 -15.50 -14.31
N GLY A 151 -32.44 -16.12 -14.96
CA GLY A 151 -32.64 -17.58 -14.88
C GLY A 151 -32.89 -18.09 -13.45
N GLY A 152 -33.46 -17.25 -12.57
CA GLY A 152 -33.77 -17.61 -11.17
C GLY A 152 -32.61 -17.46 -10.19
N VAL A 153 -31.41 -17.11 -10.64
CA VAL A 153 -30.25 -16.81 -9.78
C VAL A 153 -29.97 -15.30 -9.74
N PRO A 154 -29.29 -14.78 -8.69
CA PRO A 154 -28.91 -13.38 -8.63
C PRO A 154 -28.15 -12.92 -9.87
N ALA A 155 -28.60 -11.81 -10.46
CA ALA A 155 -27.93 -11.20 -11.61
C ALA A 155 -26.68 -10.41 -11.20
N ALA A 156 -26.58 -9.99 -9.95
CA ALA A 156 -25.45 -9.20 -9.45
C ALA A 156 -24.24 -10.07 -9.11
N ILE A 157 -23.05 -9.52 -9.30
CA ILE A 157 -21.82 -10.13 -8.81
C ILE A 157 -21.77 -10.03 -7.28
N SER A 158 -21.42 -11.14 -6.63
CA SER A 158 -21.05 -11.19 -5.22
C SER A 158 -19.56 -11.53 -5.06
N TYR A 159 -19.00 -11.22 -3.90
CA TYR A 159 -17.60 -11.51 -3.60
C TYR A 159 -17.41 -11.96 -2.15
N VAL A 160 -16.33 -12.69 -1.91
CA VAL A 160 -15.85 -13.11 -0.59
C VAL A 160 -14.36 -12.86 -0.50
N ILE A 161 -13.91 -12.32 0.63
CA ILE A 161 -12.49 -12.16 0.96
C ILE A 161 -12.18 -13.11 2.11
N SER A 162 -11.34 -14.10 1.88
CA SER A 162 -10.92 -15.09 2.87
C SER A 162 -9.41 -15.04 3.12
N PRO A 163 -8.92 -15.45 4.29
CA PRO A 163 -7.52 -15.80 4.51
C PRO A 163 -6.98 -16.74 3.41
#